data_AF-A0A2P8FP15-F1
#
_entry.id   AF-A0A2P8FP15-F1
#
_cell.length_a   1.000
_cell.length_b   1.000
_cell.length_c   1.000
_cell.angle_alpha   90.00
_cell.angle_beta   90.00
_cell.angle_gamma   90.00
#
_symmetry.space_group_name_H-M   'P 1'
#
loop_
_entity.id
_entity.type
_entity.pdbx_description
1 polymer ?
#
loop_
_entity_poly.entity_id
_entity_poly.type
_entity_poly.pdbx_seq_one_letter_code
_entity_poly.pdbx_strand_id
1 'polypeptide(L)'
;MSKYIDKFKNPSNGYVATATTPFSFLLCLMFGPLYFLMKGNFKHFLLSALLAIPTCGFSWLIYAFGVYEINKTQYLNRGWTAVKP
;
A
#
# COMPACT_ATOMS: atom_id res chain seq x y z
N MET A 1 -9.28 12.48 13.51
CA MET A 1 -7.95 11.87 13.32
C MET A 1 -7.75 10.70 14.30
N SER A 2 -8.63 9.68 14.24
CA SER A 2 -8.56 8.44 15.02
C SER A 2 -9.73 7.54 14.59
N LYS A 3 -9.50 6.56 13.70
CA LYS A 3 -10.46 5.44 13.48
C LYS A 3 -9.95 4.26 12.64
N TYR A 4 -8.68 4.19 12.26
CA TYR A 4 -8.19 3.10 11.41
C TYR A 4 -7.20 2.23 12.16
N ILE A 5 -7.45 0.93 12.06
CA ILE A 5 -6.45 -0.08 12.42
C ILE A 5 -5.34 0.06 11.37
N ASP A 6 -4.33 0.84 11.72
CA ASP A 6 -3.20 1.07 10.83
C ASP A 6 -2.25 -0.11 10.83
N LYS A 7 -2.42 -1.10 11.70
CA LYS A 7 -1.48 -2.21 11.87
C LYS A 7 -2.15 -3.54 11.57
N PHE A 8 -1.46 -4.36 10.78
CA PHE A 8 -1.88 -5.70 10.40
C PHE A 8 -0.84 -6.68 10.90
N LYS A 9 -1.28 -7.73 11.58
CA LYS A 9 -0.42 -8.81 12.07
C LYS A 9 -0.52 -10.01 11.14
N ASN A 10 0.63 -10.49 10.69
CA ASN A 10 0.72 -11.74 9.97
C ASN A 10 0.50 -12.92 10.95
N PRO A 11 -0.51 -13.78 10.74
CA PRO A 11 -0.77 -14.90 11.63
C PRO A 11 0.34 -15.97 11.59
N SER A 12 1.12 -16.06 10.51
CA SER A 12 2.12 -17.14 10.35
C SER A 12 3.42 -16.91 11.12
N ASN A 13 3.82 -15.65 11.30
CA ASN A 13 5.10 -15.29 11.93
C ASN A 13 5.00 -14.17 12.96
N GLY A 14 3.79 -13.66 13.22
CA GLY A 14 3.54 -12.61 14.20
C GLY A 14 4.01 -11.21 13.80
N TYR A 15 4.57 -11.02 12.60
CA TYR A 15 5.07 -9.73 12.12
C TYR A 15 3.93 -8.70 12.00
N VAL A 16 4.17 -7.47 12.43
CA VAL A 16 3.20 -6.38 12.38
C VAL A 16 3.64 -5.34 11.36
N ALA A 17 2.82 -5.10 10.33
CA ALA A 17 3.06 -4.07 9.35
C ALA A 17 2.05 -2.93 9.49
N THR A 18 2.50 -1.70 9.31
CA THR A 18 1.60 -0.54 9.24
C THR A 18 1.06 -0.40 7.81
N ALA A 19 -0.26 -0.33 7.59
CA ALA A 19 -0.90 -0.16 6.28
C ALA A 19 -0.36 1.05 5.53
N THR A 20 -0.38 2.22 6.16
CA THR A 20 0.15 3.47 5.62
C THR A 20 0.78 4.32 6.71
N THR A 21 1.82 5.05 6.34
CA THR A 21 2.44 6.12 7.12
C THR A 21 1.96 7.49 6.60
N PRO A 22 2.16 8.60 7.35
CA PRO A 22 1.86 9.94 6.85
C PRO A 22 2.54 10.26 5.50
N PHE A 23 3.72 9.69 5.26
CA PHE A 23 4.47 9.84 4.02
C PHE A 23 4.04 8.88 2.91
N SER A 24 3.17 7.91 3.15
CA SER A 24 2.75 6.92 2.14
C SER A 24 2.07 7.56 0.94
N PHE A 25 1.32 8.64 1.16
CA PHE A 25 0.73 9.42 0.06
C PHE A 25 1.83 10.00 -0.85
N LEU A 26 2.79 10.71 -0.26
CA LEU A 26 3.88 11.36 -1.00
C LEU A 26 4.81 10.35 -1.68
N LEU A 27 5.16 9.27 -0.99
CA LEU A 27 6.02 8.22 -1.53
C LEU A 27 5.33 7.46 -2.67
N CYS A 28 4.03 7.20 -2.56
CA CYS A 28 3.25 6.62 -3.66
C CYS A 28 3.17 7.59 -4.86
N LEU A 29 3.04 8.89 -4.60
CA LEU A 29 2.98 9.91 -5.64
C LEU A 29 4.31 10.11 -6.38
N MET A 30 5.45 10.05 -5.68
CA MET A 30 6.77 10.26 -6.29
C MET A 30 7.41 8.97 -6.81
N PHE A 31 7.07 7.83 -6.19
CA PHE A 31 7.72 6.54 -6.40
C PHE A 31 6.71 5.39 -6.42
N GLY A 32 5.58 5.55 -7.11
CA GLY A 32 4.45 4.60 -7.11
C GLY A 32 4.85 3.13 -7.17
N PRO A 33 5.59 2.67 -8.20
CA PRO A 33 6.00 1.28 -8.31
C PRO A 33 6.90 0.84 -7.14
N LEU A 34 7.93 1.62 -6.83
CA LEU A 34 8.90 1.29 -5.78
C LEU A 34 8.25 1.22 -4.40
N TYR A 35 7.30 2.12 -4.13
CA TYR A 35 6.50 2.09 -2.90
C TYR A 35 5.73 0.77 -2.76
N PHE A 36 5.03 0.33 -3.81
CA PHE A 36 4.29 -0.93 -3.76
C PHE A 36 5.22 -2.14 -3.66
N LEU A 37 6.40 -2.09 -4.27
CA LEU A 37 7.41 -3.13 -4.14
C LEU A 37 7.91 -3.27 -2.70
N MET A 38 8.22 -2.16 -2.02
CA MET A 38 8.63 -2.14 -0.61
C MET A 38 7.55 -2.72 0.32
N LYS A 39 6.27 -2.52 -0.01
CA LYS A 39 5.13 -3.10 0.72
C LYS A 39 4.89 -4.58 0.40
N GLY A 40 5.58 -5.11 -0.61
CA GLY A 40 5.41 -6.46 -1.12
C GLY A 40 4.15 -6.64 -1.97
N ASN A 41 3.55 -5.55 -2.47
CA ASN A 41 2.34 -5.59 -3.29
C ASN A 41 2.69 -5.68 -4.78
N PHE A 42 3.05 -6.88 -5.23
CA PHE A 42 3.58 -7.10 -6.58
C PHE A 42 2.59 -6.79 -7.70
N LYS A 43 1.29 -7.01 -7.48
CA LYS A 43 0.22 -6.70 -8.44
C LYS A 43 0.20 -5.20 -8.77
N HIS A 44 0.19 -4.36 -7.73
CA HIS A 44 0.13 -2.91 -7.91
C HIS A 44 1.49 -2.31 -8.27
N PHE A 45 2.61 -2.97 -7.91
CA PHE A 45 3.92 -2.65 -8.47
C PHE A 45 3.93 -2.76 -10.01
N LEU A 46 3.54 -3.91 -10.56
CA LEU A 46 3.51 -4.12 -12.01
C LEU A 46 2.52 -3.17 -12.69
N LEU A 47 1.32 -3.03 -12.14
CA LEU A 47 0.30 -2.17 -12.75
C LEU A 47 0.70 -0.68 -12.71
N SER A 48 1.29 -0.21 -11.60
CA SER A 48 1.82 1.15 -11.49
C SER A 48 3.00 1.38 -12.45
N ALA A 49 3.89 0.41 -12.63
CA ALA A 49 5.01 0.50 -13.56
C ALA A 49 4.54 0.54 -15.03
N LEU A 50 3.61 -0.35 -15.40
CA LEU A 50 3.06 -0.42 -16.75
C LEU A 50 2.26 0.85 -17.10
N LEU A 51 1.45 1.36 -16.16
CA LEU A 51 0.69 2.59 -16.38
C LEU A 51 1.57 3.85 -16.35
N ALA A 52 2.72 3.83 -15.67
CA ALA A 52 3.63 4.97 -15.62
C ALA A 52 4.14 5.37 -17.02
N ILE A 53 4.37 4.40 -17.91
CA ILE A 53 4.92 4.63 -19.26
C ILE A 53 3.96 5.48 -20.12
N PRO A 54 2.71 5.07 -20.39
CA PRO A 54 1.80 5.86 -21.23
C PRO A 54 1.28 7.10 -20.52
N THR A 55 1.29 7.15 -19.17
CA THR A 55 0.78 8.30 -18.41
C THR A 55 1.87 9.25 -17.95
N CYS A 56 3.14 9.05 -18.31
CA CYS A 56 4.27 9.82 -17.78
C CYS A 56 4.22 9.99 -16.24
N GLY A 57 3.77 8.95 -15.52
CA GLY A 57 3.60 8.98 -14.05
C GLY A 57 2.29 9.62 -13.53
N PHE A 58 1.43 10.21 -14.37
CA PHE A 58 0.14 10.77 -13.91
C PHE A 58 -0.78 9.72 -13.27
N SER A 59 -0.69 8.45 -13.68
CA SER A 59 -1.42 7.36 -13.03
C SER A 59 -1.11 7.21 -11.54
N TRP A 60 0.03 7.69 -11.05
CA TRP A 60 0.42 7.62 -9.64
C TRP A 60 -0.48 8.47 -8.73
N LEU A 61 -1.12 9.52 -9.27
CA LEU A 61 -2.11 10.31 -8.54
C LEU A 61 -3.27 9.44 -8.05
N ILE A 62 -3.82 8.59 -8.95
CA ILE A 62 -4.91 7.67 -8.62
C ILE A 62 -4.49 6.73 -7.49
N TYR A 63 -3.26 6.22 -7.56
CA TYR A 63 -2.71 5.35 -6.53
C TYR A 63 -2.48 6.05 -5.19
N ALA A 64 -2.04 7.31 -5.18
CA ALA A 64 -1.78 8.05 -3.96
C ALA A 64 -3.05 8.22 -3.11
N PHE A 65 -4.20 8.50 -3.75
CA PHE A 65 -5.50 8.59 -3.04
C PHE A 65 -6.02 7.22 -2.58
N GLY A 66 -5.73 6.14 -3.31
CA GLY A 66 -6.17 4.78 -2.99
C GLY A 66 -5.22 3.95 -2.12
N VAL A 67 -4.04 4.48 -1.77
CA VAL A 67 -2.92 3.70 -1.21
C VAL A 67 -3.28 2.93 0.07
N TYR A 68 -4.11 3.53 0.94
CA TYR A 68 -4.56 2.91 2.17
C TYR A 68 -5.40 1.66 1.91
N GLU A 69 -6.46 1.79 1.11
CA GLU A 69 -7.36 0.67 0.82
C GLU A 69 -6.65 -0.43 0.02
N ILE A 70 -5.72 -0.07 -0.86
CA ILE A 70 -4.89 -1.04 -1.59
C ILE A 70 -4.04 -1.88 -0.63
N ASN A 71 -3.33 -1.24 0.30
CA ASN A 71 -2.48 -1.93 1.27
C ASN A 71 -3.29 -2.76 2.26
N LYS A 72 -4.37 -2.19 2.81
CA LYS A 72 -5.30 -2.88 3.70
C LYS A 72 -5.88 -4.13 3.03
N THR A 73 -6.40 -4.01 1.81
CA THR A 73 -6.96 -5.13 1.06
C THR A 73 -5.90 -6.19 0.79
N GLN A 74 -4.67 -5.79 0.46
CA GLN A 74 -3.57 -6.73 0.28
C GLN A 74 -3.26 -7.50 1.58
N TYR A 75 -3.29 -6.87 2.76
CA TYR A 75 -3.07 -7.57 4.02
C TYR A 75 -4.23 -8.52 4.34
N LEU A 76 -5.47 -8.07 4.18
CA LEU A 76 -6.66 -8.89 4.39
C LEU A 76 -6.70 -10.12 3.46
N ASN A 77 -6.38 -9.95 2.18
CA ASN A 77 -6.31 -11.05 1.20
C ASN A 77 -5.21 -12.07 1.53
N ARG A 78 -4.20 -11.69 2.31
CA ARG A 78 -3.16 -12.60 2.84
C ARG A 78 -3.56 -13.25 4.16
N GLY A 79 -4.77 -13.00 4.65
CA GLY A 79 -5.25 -13.50 5.94
C GLY A 79 -4.65 -12.77 7.15
N TRP A 80 -4.05 -11.58 6.97
CA TRP A 80 -3.51 -10.81 8.09
C TRP A 80 -4.66 -10.23 8.91
N THR A 81 -4.47 -10.15 10.23
CA THR A 81 -5.49 -9.66 11.15
C THR A 81 -5.22 -8.22 11.55
N ALA A 82 -6.29 -7.44 11.62
CA ALA A 82 -6.23 -6.05 12.03
C ALA A 82 -5.91 -5.97 13.54
N VAL A 83 -4.82 -5.30 13.91
CA VAL A 83 -4.42 -5.06 15.29
C VAL A 83 -5.12 -3.80 15.81
N LYS A 84 -6.06 -3.96 16.73
CA LYS A 84 -6.66 -2.80 17.42
C LYS A 84 -5.56 -2.02 18.16
N PRO A 85 -5.60 -0.67 18.12
CA PRO A 85 -4.65 0.16 18.83
C PRO A 85 -4.69 -0.08 20.35
#